data_AF-A0A6A3WTH4-F1
#
_entry.id   AF-A0A6A3WTH4-F1
#
_cell.length_a   1.000
_cell.length_b   1.000
_cell.length_c   1.000
_cell.angle_alpha   90.00
_cell.angle_beta   90.00
_cell.angle_gamma   90.00
#
_symmetry.space_group_name_H-M   'P 1'
#
loop_
_entity.id
_entity.type
_entity.pdbx_description
1 polymer ?
#
loop_
_entity_poly.entity_id
_entity_poly.type
_entity_poly.pdbx_seq_one_letter_code
_entity_poly.pdbx_strand_id
1 'polypeptide(L)'
;MMWLGTVDFRIAGAGGEGDNVYQLLCAVVLVHCLEESDALGGIIDIDSVISSLVADGNMGADSLSVGELVKLVIPTNVAKLIMHKETGAEERQNLLLSLQQEIVQKGLGAQLIPGRPLVEDAASAAAKPSGLPSSFALLGQRFVWSSFVFTRLVYDQVIQDEVKQVRRIPSAVDVAFALFGNNEAAQELARRMEATTHGDYGSSVEFVSHRDGIPFASNLITLRQVIDNEFNDSEEDVKSSSGATESASISTLWLRALRALSRPSPNTASTFHSGTWRRRQMNTQIASFTQLRHDTVVYAKQGSTRRTMCEYPDGMVDPYPVFWQRMKELAERAKAIAETTHLQHGRMLFEKFASTMGILEDISVCQATHKKLNDENLEFMKSVMEEKRGSGGSQYNGWYPKLFYESRQDSGKRDVLVVDVHTDSPSVEHGDPGCVLHLGVGDPVVAFFVVNNVVYAGPVSSSYEFMEPTDVRLTDEEFQSKLPSMRPPQWAEQSYLSVEREVAGKRSSRNPPSWEREASPNQ
;
A
#
# COMPACT_ATOMS: atom_id res chain seq x y z
N MET A 1 9.76 14.52 3.09
CA MET A 1 10.71 13.84 2.18
C MET A 1 10.74 12.33 2.37
N MET A 2 11.07 11.76 3.56
CA MET A 2 11.07 10.29 3.76
C MET A 2 9.78 9.58 3.32
N TRP A 3 8.63 10.19 3.58
CA TRP A 3 7.33 9.58 3.24
C TRP A 3 7.13 9.40 1.73
N LEU A 4 7.55 10.38 0.92
CA LEU A 4 7.37 10.39 -0.54
C LEU A 4 8.19 9.32 -1.29
N GLY A 5 9.26 8.82 -0.66
CA GLY A 5 10.06 7.72 -1.22
C GLY A 5 9.65 6.34 -0.74
N THR A 6 8.82 6.26 0.29
CA THR A 6 8.33 4.97 0.82
C THR A 6 6.94 4.63 0.33
N VAL A 7 6.06 5.62 0.10
CA VAL A 7 4.69 5.39 -0.39
C VAL A 7 4.71 5.21 -1.90
N ASP A 8 4.32 4.02 -2.34
CA ASP A 8 4.24 3.63 -3.74
C ASP A 8 2.85 3.12 -4.14
N PHE A 9 2.51 3.35 -5.41
CA PHE A 9 1.37 2.74 -6.09
C PHE A 9 1.81 1.44 -6.73
N ARG A 10 1.15 0.32 -6.42
CA ARG A 10 1.37 -0.98 -7.06
C ARG A 10 0.61 -1.00 -8.37
N ILE A 11 1.34 -0.80 -9.45
CA ILE A 11 0.78 -0.53 -10.77
C ILE A 11 0.74 -1.76 -11.67
N ALA A 12 1.50 -2.83 -11.38
CA ALA A 12 1.42 -4.11 -12.11
C ALA A 12 2.09 -5.30 -11.37
N GLY A 13 1.87 -6.53 -11.83
CA GLY A 13 2.87 -7.60 -11.80
C GLY A 13 3.03 -8.43 -10.51
N ALA A 14 2.04 -8.44 -9.61
CA ALA A 14 2.14 -9.20 -8.35
C ALA A 14 1.12 -10.33 -8.15
N GLY A 15 0.74 -11.04 -9.21
CA GLY A 15 0.25 -12.44 -9.16
C GLY A 15 -1.00 -12.76 -8.32
N GLY A 16 -1.70 -11.77 -7.75
CA GLY A 16 -3.02 -11.92 -7.13
C GLY A 16 -4.04 -11.06 -7.88
N GLU A 17 -5.33 -11.39 -7.73
CA GLU A 17 -6.51 -10.83 -8.44
C GLU A 17 -6.77 -9.31 -8.27
N GLY A 18 -5.74 -8.51 -7.98
CA GLY A 18 -5.82 -7.07 -7.83
C GLY A 18 -4.66 -6.35 -8.48
N ASP A 19 -4.44 -6.58 -9.78
CA ASP A 19 -3.78 -5.60 -10.66
C ASP A 19 -4.61 -4.31 -10.58
N ASN A 20 -4.27 -3.47 -9.61
CA ASN A 20 -5.15 -2.40 -9.16
C ASN A 20 -4.97 -1.22 -10.09
N VAL A 21 -5.58 -1.31 -11.28
CA VAL A 21 -5.67 -0.24 -12.29
C VAL A 21 -6.11 1.10 -11.69
N TYR A 22 -6.79 1.11 -10.53
CA TYR A 22 -7.04 2.32 -9.75
C TYR A 22 -5.77 3.00 -9.22
N GLN A 23 -4.77 2.23 -8.77
CA GLN A 23 -3.48 2.80 -8.34
C GLN A 23 -2.67 3.33 -9.53
N LEU A 24 -2.75 2.65 -10.68
CA LEU A 24 -2.20 3.19 -11.93
C LEU A 24 -2.92 4.47 -12.36
N LEU A 25 -4.25 4.52 -12.25
CA LEU A 25 -5.04 5.72 -12.46
C LEU A 25 -4.57 6.86 -11.55
N CYS A 26 -4.38 6.61 -10.24
CA CYS A 26 -3.83 7.61 -9.32
C CYS A 26 -2.45 8.11 -9.74
N ALA A 27 -1.57 7.22 -10.22
CA ALA A 27 -0.25 7.61 -10.74
C ALA A 27 -0.37 8.53 -11.97
N VAL A 28 -1.24 8.18 -12.92
CA VAL A 28 -1.50 8.96 -14.15
C VAL A 28 -2.09 10.33 -13.81
N VAL A 29 -3.08 10.37 -12.91
CA VAL A 29 -3.69 11.62 -12.44
C VAL A 29 -2.66 12.50 -11.73
N LEU A 30 -1.81 11.92 -10.88
CA LEU A 30 -0.76 12.67 -10.20
C LEU A 30 0.21 13.31 -11.19
N VAL A 31 0.68 12.57 -12.20
CA VAL A 31 1.55 13.12 -13.26
C VAL A 31 0.86 14.24 -14.02
N HIS A 32 -0.43 14.09 -14.34
CA HIS A 32 -1.19 15.15 -14.98
C HIS A 32 -1.33 16.40 -14.10
N CYS A 33 -1.57 16.25 -12.80
CA CYS A 33 -1.58 17.38 -11.87
C CYS A 33 -0.22 18.08 -11.77
N LEU A 34 0.90 17.34 -11.85
CA LEU A 34 2.25 17.93 -11.87
C LEU A 34 2.50 18.74 -13.16
N GLU A 35 1.95 18.27 -14.28
CA GLU A 35 2.01 18.98 -15.56
C GLU A 35 1.20 20.29 -15.50
N GLU A 36 -0.07 20.22 -15.08
CA GLU A 36 -0.97 21.39 -15.02
C GLU A 36 -0.53 22.43 -13.98
N SER A 37 0.22 22.02 -12.95
CA SER A 37 0.76 22.92 -11.91
C SER A 37 2.16 23.45 -12.22
N ASP A 38 2.76 23.12 -13.37
CA ASP A 38 4.15 23.48 -13.74
C ASP A 38 5.21 22.97 -12.73
N ALA A 39 4.85 21.96 -11.92
CA ALA A 39 5.75 21.36 -10.92
C ALA A 39 6.60 20.22 -11.50
N LEU A 40 6.27 19.74 -12.70
CA LEU A 40 6.86 18.55 -13.30
C LEU A 40 8.38 18.65 -13.47
N GLY A 41 8.88 19.78 -14.01
CA GLY A 41 10.31 20.01 -14.22
C GLY A 41 11.09 19.92 -12.91
N GLY A 42 10.59 20.58 -11.85
CA GLY A 42 11.23 20.55 -10.53
C GLY A 42 11.30 19.15 -9.92
N ILE A 43 10.28 18.31 -10.11
CA ILE A 43 10.31 16.91 -9.63
C ILE A 43 11.34 16.08 -10.39
N ILE A 44 11.42 16.24 -11.72
CA ILE A 44 12.42 15.55 -12.54
C ILE A 44 13.85 15.97 -12.16
N ASP A 45 14.07 17.27 -11.91
CA ASP A 45 15.37 17.79 -11.50
C ASP A 45 15.78 17.26 -10.12
N ILE A 46 14.86 17.25 -9.16
CA ILE A 46 15.10 16.65 -7.84
C ILE A 46 15.44 15.16 -7.97
N ASP A 47 14.70 14.43 -8.81
CA ASP A 47 14.93 13.01 -9.03
C ASP A 47 16.34 12.77 -9.63
N SER A 48 16.72 13.58 -10.61
CA SER A 48 18.05 13.54 -11.24
C SER A 48 19.18 13.78 -10.23
N VAL A 49 19.06 14.83 -9.40
CA VAL A 49 20.08 15.14 -8.37
C VAL A 49 20.24 14.00 -7.37
N ILE A 50 19.13 13.45 -6.85
CA ILE A 50 19.20 12.35 -5.89
C ILE A 50 19.81 11.10 -6.54
N SER A 51 19.48 10.83 -7.80
CA SER A 51 20.09 9.72 -8.55
C SER A 51 21.60 9.91 -8.65
N SER A 52 22.10 11.06 -9.11
CA SER A 52 23.55 11.34 -9.17
C SER A 52 24.29 11.17 -7.84
N LEU A 53 23.61 11.34 -6.70
CA LEU A 53 24.20 11.13 -5.37
C LEU A 53 24.16 9.66 -4.93
N VAL A 54 23.08 8.93 -5.20
CA VAL A 54 22.75 7.68 -4.50
C VAL A 54 22.69 6.44 -5.40
N ALA A 55 22.29 6.57 -6.67
CA ALA A 55 22.14 5.44 -7.60
C ALA A 55 22.76 5.72 -8.96
N ASP A 56 23.34 4.69 -9.57
CA ASP A 56 23.95 4.86 -10.90
C ASP A 56 22.92 5.30 -11.94
N GLY A 57 23.38 6.10 -12.91
CA GLY A 57 22.51 6.83 -13.84
C GLY A 57 21.57 5.97 -14.69
N ASN A 58 21.80 4.65 -14.74
CA ASN A 58 20.95 3.69 -15.45
C ASN A 58 20.01 2.89 -14.53
N MET A 59 20.19 2.95 -13.21
CA MET A 59 19.43 2.16 -12.22
C MET A 59 18.40 3.02 -11.47
N GLY A 60 18.67 4.30 -11.24
CA GLY A 60 17.69 5.27 -10.73
C GLY A 60 16.92 4.82 -9.48
N ALA A 61 15.62 5.14 -9.45
CA ALA A 61 14.70 4.62 -8.44
C ALA A 61 14.39 3.14 -8.69
N ASP A 62 14.30 2.33 -7.62
CA ASP A 62 13.87 0.92 -7.71
C ASP A 62 12.32 0.84 -7.77
N SER A 63 11.72 1.73 -8.57
CA SER A 63 10.30 1.95 -8.83
C SER A 63 10.17 2.86 -10.05
N LEU A 64 9.03 2.85 -10.75
CA LEU A 64 8.75 3.74 -11.87
C LEU A 64 8.77 5.19 -11.37
N SER A 65 9.65 5.99 -11.96
CA SER A 65 9.76 7.42 -11.68
C SER A 65 8.71 8.24 -12.43
N VAL A 66 8.50 9.48 -11.99
CA VAL A 66 7.68 10.46 -12.73
C VAL A 66 8.22 10.67 -14.14
N GLY A 67 9.53 10.83 -14.29
CA GLY A 67 10.17 11.06 -15.59
C GLY A 67 10.00 9.90 -16.58
N GLU A 68 9.90 8.66 -16.09
CA GLU A 68 9.62 7.50 -16.93
C GLU A 68 8.14 7.37 -17.27
N LEU A 69 7.24 7.59 -16.30
CA LEU A 69 5.80 7.52 -16.54
C LEU A 69 5.34 8.61 -17.53
N VAL A 70 5.92 9.81 -17.44
CA VAL A 70 5.70 10.92 -18.38
C VAL A 70 5.95 10.51 -19.83
N LYS A 71 7.02 9.75 -20.09
CA LYS A 71 7.39 9.28 -21.43
C LYS A 71 6.35 8.32 -22.03
N LEU A 72 5.50 7.71 -21.20
CA LEU A 72 4.40 6.85 -21.64
C LEU A 72 3.10 7.63 -21.77
N VAL A 73 2.84 8.53 -20.82
CA VAL A 73 1.53 9.18 -20.65
C VAL A 73 1.34 10.40 -21.53
N ILE A 74 2.37 11.25 -21.68
CA ILE A 74 2.25 12.50 -22.45
C ILE A 74 2.10 12.22 -23.96
N PRO A 75 2.94 11.38 -24.60
CA PRO A 75 2.84 11.19 -26.06
C PRO A 75 1.51 10.58 -26.52
N THR A 76 0.88 9.80 -25.65
CA THR A 76 -0.38 9.10 -25.92
C THR A 76 -1.61 9.93 -25.55
N ASN A 77 -1.44 11.07 -24.87
CA ASN A 77 -2.52 11.84 -24.23
C ASN A 77 -3.42 10.97 -23.33
N VAL A 78 -2.92 9.84 -22.83
CA VAL A 78 -3.75 8.85 -22.12
C VAL A 78 -4.32 9.43 -20.82
N ALA A 79 -3.61 10.34 -20.14
CA ALA A 79 -4.13 11.05 -18.97
C ALA A 79 -5.40 11.85 -19.31
N LYS A 80 -5.37 12.62 -20.40
CA LYS A 80 -6.51 13.42 -20.85
C LYS A 80 -7.67 12.54 -21.29
N LEU A 81 -7.40 11.45 -22.00
CA LEU A 81 -8.41 10.47 -22.40
C LEU A 81 -9.07 9.81 -21.18
N ILE A 82 -8.28 9.30 -20.25
CA ILE A 82 -8.77 8.66 -19.02
C ILE A 82 -9.64 9.61 -18.19
N MET A 83 -9.26 10.89 -18.12
CA MET A 83 -9.97 11.91 -17.35
C MET A 83 -11.12 12.58 -18.10
N HIS A 84 -11.28 12.31 -19.40
CA HIS A 84 -12.33 12.91 -20.21
C HIS A 84 -13.72 12.44 -19.75
N LYS A 85 -14.68 13.37 -19.70
CA LYS A 85 -16.04 13.10 -19.19
C LYS A 85 -16.80 12.07 -20.03
N GLU A 86 -16.52 12.01 -21.33
CA GLU A 86 -17.20 11.10 -22.28
C GLU A 86 -16.58 9.71 -22.33
N THR A 87 -15.38 9.51 -21.78
CA THR A 87 -14.72 8.20 -21.77
C THR A 87 -15.45 7.26 -20.81
N GLY A 88 -16.02 6.21 -21.38
CA GLY A 88 -16.79 5.20 -20.65
C GLY A 88 -15.91 4.43 -19.65
N ALA A 89 -16.54 3.77 -18.67
CA ALA A 89 -15.82 2.99 -17.66
C ALA A 89 -15.00 1.85 -18.30
N GLU A 90 -15.57 1.17 -19.29
CA GLU A 90 -14.92 0.08 -20.03
C GLU A 90 -13.74 0.60 -20.87
N GLU A 91 -13.91 1.71 -21.58
CA GLU A 91 -12.84 2.32 -22.37
C GLU A 91 -11.68 2.79 -21.48
N ARG A 92 -11.99 3.42 -20.34
CA ARG A 92 -10.99 3.83 -19.33
C ARG A 92 -10.22 2.63 -18.79
N GLN A 93 -10.93 1.56 -18.45
CA GLN A 93 -10.34 0.31 -18.00
C GLN A 93 -9.38 -0.25 -19.05
N ASN A 94 -9.79 -0.28 -20.33
CA ASN A 94 -8.96 -0.78 -21.42
C ASN A 94 -7.70 0.08 -21.62
N LEU A 95 -7.80 1.41 -21.58
CA LEU A 95 -6.65 2.30 -21.66
C LEU A 95 -5.64 2.06 -20.52
N LEU A 96 -6.13 1.89 -19.29
CA LEU A 96 -5.29 1.60 -18.12
C LEU A 96 -4.63 0.23 -18.23
N LEU A 97 -5.36 -0.80 -18.69
CA LEU A 97 -4.81 -2.13 -18.92
C LEU A 97 -3.75 -2.14 -20.03
N SER A 98 -3.97 -1.40 -21.12
CA SER A 98 -2.96 -1.24 -22.18
C SER A 98 -1.69 -0.55 -21.67
N LEU A 99 -1.83 0.53 -20.90
CA LEU A 99 -0.70 1.21 -20.28
C LEU A 99 0.05 0.30 -19.30
N GLN A 100 -0.68 -0.46 -18.48
CA GLN A 100 -0.11 -1.45 -17.57
C GLN A 100 0.69 -2.52 -18.31
N GLN A 101 0.13 -3.07 -19.41
CA GLN A 101 0.82 -4.03 -20.26
C GLN A 101 2.10 -3.44 -20.86
N GLU A 102 2.06 -2.19 -21.32
CA GLU A 102 3.25 -1.50 -21.84
C GLU A 102 4.33 -1.34 -20.76
N ILE A 103 3.95 -0.96 -19.54
CA ILE A 103 4.86 -0.85 -18.39
C ILE A 103 5.54 -2.20 -18.10
N VAL A 104 4.75 -3.28 -18.04
CA VAL A 104 5.27 -4.63 -17.78
C VAL A 104 6.18 -5.11 -18.92
N GLN A 105 5.79 -4.91 -20.18
CA GLN A 105 6.58 -5.31 -21.35
C GLN A 105 7.92 -4.58 -21.42
N LYS A 106 7.96 -3.31 -21.02
CA LYS A 106 9.20 -2.53 -20.94
C LYS A 106 10.00 -2.78 -19.66
N GLY A 107 9.48 -3.59 -18.73
CA GLY A 107 10.11 -3.88 -17.44
C GLY A 107 10.20 -2.65 -16.52
N LEU A 108 9.37 -1.63 -16.74
CA LEU A 108 9.47 -0.37 -16.01
C LEU A 108 8.86 -0.48 -14.61
N GLY A 109 9.56 0.06 -13.62
CA GLY A 109 9.15 0.03 -12.22
C GLY A 109 9.20 -1.34 -11.54
N ALA A 110 9.76 -2.35 -12.22
CA ALA A 110 10.04 -3.65 -11.64
C ALA A 110 11.04 -3.51 -10.49
N GLN A 111 10.61 -3.85 -9.27
CA GLN A 111 11.44 -3.69 -8.08
C GLN A 111 12.42 -4.86 -7.96
N LEU A 112 13.64 -4.59 -7.49
CA LEU A 112 14.64 -5.59 -7.11
C LEU A 112 14.81 -5.71 -5.59
N ILE A 113 14.39 -4.68 -4.85
CA ILE A 113 14.46 -4.62 -3.38
C ILE A 113 13.05 -4.42 -2.84
N PRO A 114 12.57 -5.27 -1.90
CA PRO A 114 11.32 -5.04 -1.21
C PRO A 114 11.49 -3.86 -0.24
N GLY A 115 11.04 -2.67 -0.66
CA GLY A 115 11.13 -1.43 0.11
C GLY A 115 10.22 -1.37 1.33
N ARG A 116 9.38 -2.40 1.51
CA ARG A 116 8.44 -2.59 2.62
C ARG A 116 8.27 -4.07 2.91
N PRO A 117 7.89 -4.45 4.15
CA PRO A 117 7.56 -5.82 4.48
C PRO A 117 6.46 -6.32 3.54
N LEU A 118 6.72 -7.42 2.83
CA LEU A 118 5.73 -8.07 1.99
C LEU A 118 5.10 -9.23 2.76
N VAL A 119 3.82 -9.46 2.48
CA VAL A 119 3.06 -10.58 3.00
C VAL A 119 3.42 -11.80 2.18
N GLU A 120 3.77 -12.89 2.85
CA GLU A 120 3.88 -14.18 2.19
C GLU A 120 2.49 -14.79 2.07
N ASP A 121 2.16 -15.26 0.87
CA ASP A 121 0.99 -16.09 0.66
C ASP A 121 1.18 -17.41 1.43
N ALA A 122 0.35 -17.63 2.45
CA ALA A 122 0.38 -18.83 3.27
C ALA A 122 0.13 -20.13 2.47
N ALA A 123 -0.43 -20.03 1.26
CA ALA A 123 -0.62 -21.15 0.34
C ALA A 123 0.56 -21.40 -0.60
N SER A 124 1.51 -20.46 -0.70
CA SER A 124 2.67 -20.55 -1.57
C SER A 124 3.76 -21.43 -0.96
N ALA A 125 3.59 -22.75 -1.04
CA ALA A 125 4.68 -23.73 -0.85
C ALA A 125 5.71 -23.73 -2.00
N ALA A 126 5.73 -22.71 -2.85
CA ALA A 126 6.60 -22.64 -4.00
C ALA A 126 8.07 -22.47 -3.57
N ALA A 127 8.96 -23.33 -4.07
CA ALA A 127 10.41 -23.24 -3.92
C ALA A 127 11.04 -22.03 -4.64
N LYS A 128 10.23 -21.12 -5.19
CA LYS A 128 10.67 -19.91 -5.88
C LYS A 128 10.43 -18.69 -4.99
N PRO A 129 11.31 -17.68 -5.04
CA PRO A 129 11.04 -16.43 -4.37
C PRO A 129 9.80 -15.77 -5.01
N SER A 130 8.92 -15.17 -4.21
CA SER A 130 7.74 -14.53 -4.80
C SER A 130 8.12 -13.25 -5.53
N GLY A 131 7.45 -12.99 -6.66
CA GLY A 131 7.64 -11.78 -7.45
C GLY A 131 7.37 -10.51 -6.66
N LEU A 132 8.03 -9.42 -7.08
CA LEU A 132 7.76 -8.08 -6.58
C LEU A 132 6.85 -7.33 -7.57
N PRO A 133 5.86 -6.56 -7.10
CA PRO A 133 5.04 -5.74 -7.98
C PRO A 133 5.91 -4.71 -8.71
N SER A 134 5.50 -4.33 -9.90
CA SER A 134 5.91 -3.05 -10.47
C SER A 134 5.21 -1.92 -9.71
N SER A 135 5.99 -0.91 -9.33
CA SER A 135 5.53 0.17 -8.47
C SER A 135 5.81 1.53 -9.09
N PHE A 136 5.04 2.55 -8.75
CA PHE A 136 5.32 3.95 -9.04
C PHE A 136 5.43 4.74 -7.74
N ALA A 137 6.39 5.65 -7.66
CA ALA A 137 6.54 6.56 -6.53
C ALA A 137 6.96 7.95 -7.01
N LEU A 138 6.42 9.00 -6.37
CA LEU A 138 6.72 10.38 -6.73
C LEU A 138 8.21 10.70 -6.61
N LEU A 139 8.85 10.25 -5.53
CA LEU A 139 10.29 10.37 -5.27
C LEU A 139 10.84 9.04 -4.74
N GLY A 140 10.66 7.96 -5.51
CA GLY A 140 10.93 6.59 -5.08
C GLY A 140 12.35 6.34 -4.60
N GLN A 141 12.52 5.50 -3.57
CA GLN A 141 13.86 5.20 -3.07
C GLN A 141 14.76 4.54 -4.12
N ARG A 142 16.04 4.91 -4.07
CA ARG A 142 17.09 4.55 -5.02
C ARG A 142 17.56 3.11 -4.83
N PHE A 143 17.78 2.44 -5.95
CA PHE A 143 18.46 1.16 -5.94
C PHE A 143 19.87 1.35 -5.35
N VAL A 144 20.26 0.48 -4.42
CA VAL A 144 21.64 0.45 -3.90
C VAL A 144 22.12 -0.99 -3.73
N TRP A 145 23.34 -1.25 -4.20
CA TRP A 145 23.94 -2.60 -4.23
C TRP A 145 23.95 -3.30 -2.88
N SER A 146 24.20 -2.56 -1.80
CA SER A 146 24.22 -3.17 -0.46
C SER A 146 22.85 -3.68 -0.03
N SER A 147 21.77 -2.95 -0.35
CA SER A 147 20.40 -3.37 -0.03
C SER A 147 19.96 -4.56 -0.88
N PHE A 148 20.38 -4.58 -2.15
CA PHE A 148 20.20 -5.72 -3.02
C PHE A 148 20.89 -6.97 -2.45
N VAL A 149 22.16 -6.87 -2.07
CA VAL A 149 22.91 -7.96 -1.43
C VAL A 149 22.22 -8.45 -0.16
N PHE A 150 21.83 -7.53 0.75
CA PHE A 150 21.11 -7.92 1.96
C PHE A 150 19.81 -8.66 1.67
N THR A 151 19.02 -8.17 0.71
CA THR A 151 17.74 -8.77 0.31
C THR A 151 17.92 -10.19 -0.24
N ARG A 152 18.96 -10.41 -1.07
CA ARG A 152 19.22 -11.71 -1.70
C ARG A 152 19.81 -12.75 -0.75
N LEU A 153 20.18 -12.33 0.45
CA LEU A 153 20.73 -13.17 1.51
C LEU A 153 19.74 -13.43 2.65
N VAL A 154 18.49 -12.99 2.53
CA VAL A 154 17.45 -13.26 3.53
C VAL A 154 16.24 -13.92 2.88
N TYR A 155 15.32 -14.34 3.71
CA TYR A 155 14.03 -14.89 3.33
C TYR A 155 13.25 -13.89 2.46
N ASP A 156 12.63 -14.31 1.35
CA ASP A 156 12.48 -15.68 0.83
C ASP A 156 13.46 -16.05 -0.31
N GLN A 157 14.59 -15.33 -0.41
CA GLN A 157 15.56 -15.47 -1.51
C GLN A 157 16.58 -16.59 -1.29
N VAL A 158 16.85 -16.95 -0.03
CA VAL A 158 17.77 -18.05 0.30
C VAL A 158 17.02 -19.37 0.15
N ILE A 159 17.41 -20.16 -0.85
CA ILE A 159 16.80 -21.45 -1.17
C ILE A 159 17.90 -22.50 -1.16
N GLN A 160 17.64 -23.58 -0.43
CA GLN A 160 18.49 -24.75 -0.41
C GLN A 160 17.62 -25.99 -0.45
N ASP A 161 17.98 -26.94 -1.32
CA ASP A 161 17.24 -28.19 -1.52
C ASP A 161 15.74 -27.95 -1.78
N GLU A 162 15.44 -26.93 -2.61
CA GLU A 162 14.07 -26.46 -2.92
C GLU A 162 13.29 -25.95 -1.70
N VAL A 163 13.96 -25.72 -0.57
CA VAL A 163 13.37 -25.19 0.67
C VAL A 163 13.89 -23.79 0.95
N LYS A 164 12.96 -22.86 1.16
CA LYS A 164 13.26 -21.49 1.61
C LYS A 164 13.86 -21.54 3.02
N GLN A 165 15.05 -20.98 3.18
CA GLN A 165 15.76 -20.96 4.45
C GLN A 165 15.32 -19.75 5.27
N VAL A 166 15.00 -19.95 6.56
CA VAL A 166 14.44 -18.92 7.45
C VAL A 166 15.51 -17.96 7.99
N ARG A 167 16.40 -17.48 7.11
CA ARG A 167 17.39 -16.44 7.41
C ARG A 167 16.71 -15.08 7.29
N ARG A 168 16.46 -14.41 8.41
CA ARG A 168 15.73 -13.13 8.43
C ARG A 168 16.61 -11.92 8.67
N ILE A 169 17.83 -12.13 9.15
CA ILE A 169 18.74 -11.08 9.58
C ILE A 169 20.05 -11.23 8.82
N PRO A 170 20.45 -10.25 7.98
CA PRO A 170 21.78 -10.23 7.39
C PRO A 170 22.78 -9.56 8.34
N SER A 171 24.04 -9.49 7.93
CA SER A 171 25.11 -8.85 8.70
C SER A 171 26.09 -8.09 7.81
N ALA A 172 26.82 -7.15 8.40
CA ALA A 172 27.87 -6.40 7.69
C ALA A 172 28.97 -7.31 7.09
N VAL A 173 29.17 -8.51 7.66
CA VAL A 173 30.11 -9.51 7.14
C VAL A 173 29.67 -10.03 5.77
N ASP A 174 28.35 -10.10 5.53
CA ASP A 174 27.79 -10.50 4.23
C ASP A 174 28.23 -9.52 3.12
N VAL A 175 28.09 -8.22 3.39
CA VAL A 175 28.48 -7.14 2.47
C VAL A 175 29.99 -7.09 2.32
N ALA A 176 30.75 -7.31 3.40
CA ALA A 176 32.20 -7.41 3.32
C ALA A 176 32.66 -8.49 2.35
N PHE A 177 32.03 -9.67 2.39
CA PHE A 177 32.35 -10.73 1.46
C PHE A 177 31.84 -10.44 0.05
N ALA A 178 30.53 -10.20 -0.12
CA ALA A 178 29.87 -10.15 -1.42
C ALA A 178 30.11 -8.83 -2.15
N LEU A 179 29.99 -7.68 -1.47
CA LEU A 179 30.11 -6.36 -2.08
C LEU A 179 31.56 -5.88 -2.12
N PHE A 180 32.26 -5.89 -0.98
CA PHE A 180 33.62 -5.36 -0.90
C PHE A 180 34.69 -6.34 -1.35
N GLY A 181 34.33 -7.60 -1.56
CA GLY A 181 35.24 -8.61 -2.07
C GLY A 181 36.28 -9.11 -1.05
N ASN A 182 36.05 -8.90 0.24
CA ASN A 182 37.00 -9.24 1.29
C ASN A 182 36.93 -10.73 1.65
N ASN A 183 37.93 -11.50 1.20
CA ASN A 183 37.93 -12.96 1.37
C ASN A 183 38.12 -13.41 2.83
N GLU A 184 38.62 -12.57 3.74
CA GLU A 184 38.69 -12.92 5.17
C GLU A 184 37.30 -13.06 5.81
N ALA A 185 36.28 -12.40 5.24
CA ALA A 185 34.91 -12.52 5.72
C ALA A 185 34.35 -13.94 5.58
N ALA A 186 34.89 -14.75 4.64
CA ALA A 186 34.42 -16.11 4.39
C ALA A 186 34.55 -17.03 5.62
N GLN A 187 35.66 -16.88 6.38
CA GLN A 187 35.88 -17.69 7.58
C GLN A 187 34.82 -17.42 8.65
N GLU A 188 34.49 -16.14 8.86
CA GLU A 188 33.46 -15.75 9.83
C GLU A 188 32.06 -16.16 9.37
N LEU A 189 31.77 -16.10 8.07
CA LEU A 189 30.48 -16.53 7.51
C LEU A 189 30.30 -18.05 7.60
N ALA A 190 31.33 -18.83 7.26
CA ALA A 190 31.30 -20.29 7.41
C ALA A 190 31.04 -20.69 8.87
N ARG A 191 31.77 -20.07 9.80
CA ARG A 191 31.59 -20.28 11.24
C ARG A 191 30.17 -19.92 11.72
N ARG A 192 29.53 -18.89 11.14
CA ARG A 192 28.13 -18.55 11.44
C ARG A 192 27.14 -19.54 10.88
N MET A 193 27.37 -20.07 9.68
CA MET A 193 26.52 -21.10 9.07
C MET A 193 26.57 -22.41 9.87
N GLU A 194 27.72 -22.77 10.43
CA GLU A 194 27.94 -24.01 11.19
C GLU A 194 27.48 -23.95 12.66
N ALA A 195 27.20 -22.76 13.20
CA ALA A 195 26.85 -22.62 14.61
C ALA A 195 25.50 -23.28 14.95
N THR A 196 25.43 -24.02 16.05
CA THR A 196 24.26 -24.83 16.42
C THR A 196 23.55 -24.36 17.68
N THR A 197 24.24 -23.73 18.63
CA THR A 197 23.64 -23.26 19.90
C THR A 197 24.24 -21.97 20.44
N HIS A 198 23.61 -21.40 21.47
CA HIS A 198 24.16 -20.28 22.26
C HIS A 198 25.40 -20.77 23.03
N GLY A 199 26.58 -20.65 22.43
CA GLY A 199 27.85 -21.03 23.07
C GLY A 199 28.95 -21.52 22.13
N ASP A 200 28.63 -21.87 20.88
CA ASP A 200 29.63 -22.36 19.90
C ASP A 200 30.65 -21.29 19.48
N TYR A 201 30.36 -20.03 19.80
CA TYR A 201 31.23 -18.89 19.63
C TYR A 201 32.02 -18.73 20.94
N GLY A 202 33.33 -19.03 20.95
CA GLY A 202 34.16 -18.93 22.16
C GLY A 202 33.91 -17.64 22.98
N SER A 203 33.25 -17.77 24.14
CA SER A 203 32.96 -16.81 25.23
C SER A 203 32.55 -15.36 24.93
N SER A 204 32.53 -14.86 23.69
CA SER A 204 32.46 -13.41 23.40
C SER A 204 31.55 -12.97 22.25
N VAL A 205 30.97 -13.90 21.49
CA VAL A 205 30.06 -13.55 20.39
C VAL A 205 28.76 -14.32 20.56
N GLU A 206 27.63 -13.62 20.63
CA GLU A 206 26.32 -14.21 20.84
C GLU A 206 25.79 -14.84 19.54
N PHE A 207 25.28 -16.08 19.64
CA PHE A 207 24.50 -16.71 18.57
C PHE A 207 23.25 -15.87 18.32
N VAL A 208 22.98 -15.49 17.06
CA VAL A 208 21.80 -14.73 16.70
C VAL A 208 20.81 -15.59 15.93
N SER A 209 19.67 -15.84 16.55
CA SER A 209 18.54 -16.54 15.93
C SER A 209 18.14 -15.88 14.61
N HIS A 210 17.81 -16.70 13.61
CA HIS A 210 17.47 -16.29 12.24
C HIS A 210 18.59 -15.59 11.45
N ARG A 211 19.85 -15.64 11.94
CA ARG A 211 21.06 -15.24 11.21
C ARG A 211 22.03 -16.41 11.08
N ASP A 212 22.29 -17.09 12.20
CA ASP A 212 23.30 -18.13 12.37
C ASP A 212 22.66 -19.53 12.33
N GLY A 213 23.47 -20.56 12.07
CA GLY A 213 23.02 -21.95 11.94
C GLY A 213 22.19 -22.23 10.70
N ILE A 214 22.20 -21.31 9.73
CA ILE A 214 21.40 -21.38 8.52
C ILE A 214 22.35 -21.39 7.32
N PRO A 215 22.26 -22.38 6.43
CA PRO A 215 23.11 -22.44 5.25
C PRO A 215 22.62 -21.48 4.15
N PHE A 216 23.55 -20.70 3.58
CA PHE A 216 23.26 -19.74 2.48
C PHE A 216 24.47 -19.52 1.55
N ALA A 217 25.44 -20.44 1.56
CA ALA A 217 26.71 -20.29 0.85
C ALA A 217 26.55 -20.17 -0.67
N SER A 218 25.61 -20.92 -1.27
CA SER A 218 25.30 -20.87 -2.70
C SER A 218 24.85 -19.47 -3.13
N ASN A 219 23.87 -18.89 -2.41
CA ASN A 219 23.43 -17.51 -2.63
C ASN A 219 24.57 -16.51 -2.48
N LEU A 220 25.38 -16.65 -1.43
CA LEU A 220 26.49 -15.76 -1.14
C LEU A 220 27.56 -15.75 -2.24
N ILE A 221 27.97 -16.93 -2.72
CA ILE A 221 28.98 -17.07 -3.77
C ILE A 221 28.45 -16.54 -5.10
N THR A 222 27.20 -16.85 -5.46
CA THR A 222 26.56 -16.34 -6.67
C THR A 222 26.49 -14.82 -6.65
N LEU A 223 26.10 -14.21 -5.52
CA LEU A 223 26.09 -12.75 -5.40
C LEU A 223 27.48 -12.14 -5.52
N ARG A 224 28.49 -12.78 -4.92
CA ARG A 224 29.88 -12.34 -5.07
C ARG A 224 30.30 -12.30 -6.54
N GLN A 225 29.96 -13.33 -7.32
CA GLN A 225 30.27 -13.38 -8.75
C GLN A 225 29.55 -12.28 -9.54
N VAL A 226 28.27 -12.03 -9.25
CA VAL A 226 27.50 -10.94 -9.89
C VAL A 226 28.15 -9.58 -9.62
N ILE A 227 28.50 -9.30 -8.36
CA ILE A 227 29.17 -8.04 -8.00
C ILE A 227 30.55 -7.94 -8.64
N ASP A 228 31.33 -9.02 -8.65
CA ASP A 228 32.67 -9.03 -9.25
C ASP A 228 32.60 -8.70 -10.75
N ASN A 229 31.59 -9.22 -11.46
CA ASN A 229 31.35 -8.91 -12.88
C ASN A 229 30.88 -7.46 -13.09
N GLU A 230 29.96 -6.97 -12.25
CA GLU A 230 29.39 -5.63 -12.40
C GLU A 230 30.40 -4.52 -12.11
N PHE A 231 31.20 -4.68 -11.05
CA PHE A 231 32.20 -3.69 -10.66
C PHE A 231 33.47 -3.77 -11.51
N ASN A 232 33.65 -4.85 -12.28
CA ASN A 232 34.76 -5.16 -13.20
C ASN A 232 36.06 -4.42 -12.86
N ASP A 233 36.68 -4.85 -11.76
CA ASP A 233 37.82 -4.20 -11.12
C ASP A 233 39.19 -4.58 -11.74
N SER A 234 39.26 -4.88 -13.05
CA SER A 234 40.50 -5.32 -13.70
C SER A 234 41.58 -4.21 -13.71
N GLU A 235 42.87 -4.58 -13.67
CA GLU A 235 43.97 -3.59 -13.74
C GLU A 235 44.08 -2.89 -15.11
N GLU A 236 43.56 -3.52 -16.17
CA GLU A 236 43.53 -2.94 -17.52
C GLU A 236 42.48 -1.83 -17.64
N ASP A 237 41.36 -1.92 -16.90
CA ASP A 237 40.27 -0.93 -16.94
C ASP A 237 40.56 0.33 -16.12
N VAL A 238 41.42 0.27 -15.10
CA VAL A 238 41.88 1.47 -14.34
C VAL A 238 42.63 2.45 -15.25
N LYS A 239 43.22 1.98 -16.36
CA LYS A 239 43.94 2.80 -17.33
C LYS A 239 43.06 3.33 -18.46
N SER A 240 41.85 2.80 -18.65
CA SER A 240 40.92 3.15 -19.75
C SER A 240 39.65 3.88 -19.27
N SER A 241 39.50 4.13 -17.96
CA SER A 241 38.26 4.57 -17.28
C SER A 241 37.76 5.98 -17.62
N SER A 242 37.38 6.23 -18.87
CA SER A 242 36.70 7.47 -19.26
C SER A 242 35.18 7.33 -19.32
N GLY A 243 34.61 6.15 -19.65
CA GLY A 243 33.16 6.01 -19.87
C GLY A 243 32.31 5.60 -18.65
N ALA A 244 32.75 4.62 -17.85
CA ALA A 244 31.95 4.04 -16.74
C ALA A 244 32.00 4.83 -15.42
N THR A 245 32.81 5.89 -15.38
CA THR A 245 32.99 6.82 -14.26
C THR A 245 32.15 8.09 -14.43
N GLU A 246 31.79 8.46 -15.67
CA GLU A 246 31.01 9.68 -15.95
C GLU A 246 29.52 9.56 -15.57
N SER A 247 28.97 8.34 -15.51
CA SER A 247 27.57 8.07 -15.16
C SER A 247 27.35 7.45 -13.77
N ALA A 248 28.42 7.24 -13.01
CA ALA A 248 28.36 6.63 -11.69
C ALA A 248 27.93 7.62 -10.61
N SER A 249 27.14 7.16 -9.66
CA SER A 249 26.77 7.97 -8.50
C SER A 249 27.94 8.14 -7.53
N ILE A 250 27.89 9.18 -6.69
CA ILE A 250 28.86 9.36 -5.59
C ILE A 250 28.89 8.12 -4.68
N SER A 251 27.72 7.54 -4.41
CA SER A 251 27.60 6.32 -3.59
C SER A 251 28.31 5.13 -4.23
N THR A 252 28.15 4.90 -5.53
CA THR A 252 28.85 3.82 -6.24
C THR A 252 30.35 4.05 -6.32
N LEU A 253 30.80 5.29 -6.55
CA LEU A 253 32.22 5.62 -6.53
C LEU A 253 32.84 5.36 -5.14
N TRP A 254 32.11 5.67 -4.06
CA TRP A 254 32.52 5.34 -2.70
C TRP A 254 32.62 3.83 -2.51
N LEU A 255 31.62 3.05 -2.94
CA LEU A 255 31.66 1.59 -2.87
C LEU A 255 32.84 0.98 -3.66
N ARG A 256 33.13 1.50 -4.86
CA ARG A 256 34.32 1.13 -5.66
C ARG A 256 35.62 1.39 -4.89
N ALA A 257 35.74 2.56 -4.25
CA ALA A 257 36.91 2.88 -3.44
C ALA A 257 37.08 1.92 -2.24
N LEU A 258 35.99 1.56 -1.55
CA LEU A 258 36.06 0.58 -0.46
C LEU A 258 36.43 -0.81 -0.96
N ARG A 259 35.88 -1.22 -2.10
CA ARG A 259 36.14 -2.52 -2.72
C ARG A 259 37.60 -2.67 -3.15
N ALA A 260 38.25 -1.60 -3.62
CA ALA A 260 39.67 -1.59 -3.95
C ALA A 260 40.59 -1.98 -2.77
N LEU A 261 40.16 -1.78 -1.51
CA LEU A 261 40.93 -2.18 -0.33
C LEU A 261 41.06 -3.71 -0.16
N SER A 262 40.29 -4.50 -0.90
CA SER A 262 40.39 -5.96 -0.94
C SER A 262 41.45 -6.47 -1.93
N ARG A 263 42.01 -5.58 -2.77
CA ARG A 263 43.09 -5.95 -3.69
C ARG A 263 44.40 -6.19 -2.93
N PRO A 264 45.28 -7.08 -3.42
CA PRO A 264 46.61 -7.26 -2.86
C PRO A 264 47.36 -5.93 -2.82
N SER A 265 48.03 -5.64 -1.69
CA SER A 265 48.87 -4.45 -1.61
C SER A 265 50.07 -4.60 -2.55
N PRO A 266 50.46 -3.56 -3.31
CA PRO A 266 51.71 -3.57 -4.06
C PRO A 266 52.94 -3.56 -3.14
N ASN A 267 52.75 -3.30 -1.84
CA ASN A 267 53.81 -3.35 -0.85
C ASN A 267 54.17 -4.82 -0.53
N THR A 268 55.44 -5.17 -0.69
CA THR A 268 55.94 -6.55 -0.53
C THR A 268 56.09 -7.01 0.92
N ALA A 269 55.94 -6.12 1.91
CA ALA A 269 56.05 -6.49 3.32
C ALA A 269 54.94 -7.46 3.75
N SER A 270 55.30 -8.55 4.43
CA SER A 270 54.41 -9.66 4.78
C SER A 270 53.18 -9.23 5.61
N THR A 271 53.30 -8.15 6.39
CA THR A 271 52.19 -7.58 7.17
C THR A 271 50.99 -7.27 6.27
N PHE A 272 51.20 -6.65 5.10
CA PHE A 272 50.11 -6.25 4.19
C PHE A 272 49.41 -7.43 3.50
N HIS A 273 50.00 -8.63 3.55
CA HIS A 273 49.47 -9.86 2.96
C HIS A 273 48.84 -10.79 4.00
N SER A 274 48.96 -10.46 5.29
CA SER A 274 48.40 -11.24 6.40
C SER A 274 46.87 -11.21 6.45
N GLY A 275 46.26 -12.26 7.01
CA GLY A 275 44.81 -12.27 7.28
C GLY A 275 44.39 -11.18 8.27
N THR A 276 45.24 -10.88 9.27
CA THR A 276 45.01 -9.78 10.22
C THR A 276 44.91 -8.42 9.52
N TRP A 277 45.77 -8.15 8.54
CA TRP A 277 45.68 -6.92 7.75
C TRP A 277 44.40 -6.87 6.92
N ARG A 278 44.06 -7.96 6.22
CA ARG A 278 42.81 -8.04 5.44
C ARG A 278 41.56 -7.87 6.33
N ARG A 279 41.59 -8.34 7.58
CA ARG A 279 40.54 -8.08 8.59
C ARG A 279 40.51 -6.62 9.07
N ARG A 280 41.66 -5.96 9.19
CA ARG A 280 41.74 -4.51 9.46
C ARG A 280 41.18 -3.68 8.30
N GLN A 281 41.41 -4.11 7.06
CA GLN A 281 40.78 -3.51 5.87
C GLN A 281 39.26 -3.74 5.88
N MET A 282 38.80 -4.95 6.23
CA MET A 282 37.38 -5.26 6.41
C MET A 282 36.70 -4.31 7.40
N ASN A 283 37.34 -4.06 8.55
CA ASN A 283 36.82 -3.12 9.54
C ASN A 283 36.71 -1.69 8.97
N THR A 284 37.69 -1.25 8.20
CA THR A 284 37.68 0.07 7.53
C THR A 284 36.55 0.15 6.49
N GLN A 285 36.37 -0.90 5.70
CA GLN A 285 35.30 -1.01 4.70
C GLN A 285 33.92 -0.90 5.38
N ILE A 286 33.68 -1.66 6.44
CA ILE A 286 32.41 -1.65 7.17
C ILE A 286 32.16 -0.29 7.83
N ALA A 287 33.17 0.30 8.50
CA ALA A 287 33.01 1.60 9.15
C ALA A 287 32.67 2.73 8.16
N SER A 288 33.35 2.76 7.01
CA SER A 288 33.09 3.76 5.98
C SER A 288 31.76 3.50 5.25
N PHE A 289 31.39 2.24 5.05
CA PHE A 289 30.06 1.86 4.59
C PHE A 289 28.95 2.34 5.52
N THR A 290 29.14 2.28 6.84
CA THR A 290 28.18 2.83 7.80
C THR A 290 27.99 4.33 7.60
N GLN A 291 29.06 5.09 7.35
CA GLN A 291 28.97 6.53 7.06
C GLN A 291 28.18 6.78 5.75
N LEU A 292 28.52 6.06 4.67
CA LEU A 292 27.79 6.14 3.41
C LEU A 292 26.30 5.84 3.59
N ARG A 293 25.95 4.77 4.34
CA ARG A 293 24.56 4.39 4.59
C ARG A 293 23.82 5.39 5.46
N HIS A 294 24.50 6.02 6.41
CA HIS A 294 23.92 7.07 7.25
C HIS A 294 23.52 8.29 6.40
N ASP A 295 24.41 8.76 5.54
CA ASP A 295 24.19 9.98 4.75
C ASP A 295 23.17 9.79 3.62
N THR A 296 22.94 8.54 3.20
CA THR A 296 21.99 8.18 2.14
C THR A 296 20.70 7.55 2.65
N VAL A 297 20.52 7.42 3.97
CA VAL A 297 19.50 6.53 4.58
C VAL A 297 18.07 6.81 4.12
N VAL A 298 17.73 8.08 3.87
CA VAL A 298 16.37 8.48 3.49
C VAL A 298 16.08 8.28 2.00
N TYR A 299 17.12 8.17 1.17
CA TYR A 299 17.02 8.06 -0.28
C TYR A 299 17.28 6.64 -0.76
N ALA A 300 18.16 5.90 -0.10
CA ALA A 300 18.51 4.54 -0.43
C ALA A 300 17.39 3.57 -0.04
N LYS A 301 16.97 2.72 -0.97
CA LYS A 301 15.92 1.73 -0.68
C LYS A 301 16.40 0.76 0.37
N GLN A 302 15.62 0.60 1.43
CA GLN A 302 15.97 -0.30 2.51
C GLN A 302 15.41 -1.70 2.22
N GLY A 303 16.28 -2.72 2.31
CA GLY A 303 15.81 -4.10 2.30
C GLY A 303 15.03 -4.39 3.58
N SER A 304 13.89 -5.05 3.44
CA SER A 304 13.09 -5.51 4.57
C SER A 304 12.78 -6.99 4.40
N THR A 305 12.86 -7.74 5.51
CA THR A 305 12.47 -9.15 5.51
C THR A 305 10.96 -9.24 5.61
N ARG A 306 10.36 -10.14 4.82
CA ARG A 306 8.91 -10.41 4.89
C ARG A 306 8.45 -10.74 6.31
N ARG A 307 7.24 -10.31 6.63
CA ARG A 307 6.57 -10.57 7.90
C ARG A 307 5.09 -10.79 7.63
N THR A 308 4.51 -11.83 8.20
CA THR A 308 3.06 -11.93 8.33
C THR A 308 2.62 -10.88 9.34
N MET A 309 1.95 -9.83 8.87
CA MET A 309 1.36 -8.79 9.70
C MET A 309 -0.04 -8.49 9.18
N CYS A 310 -0.98 -8.38 10.11
CA CYS A 310 -2.29 -7.83 9.87
C CYS A 310 -2.36 -6.53 10.67
N GLU A 311 -2.36 -5.40 9.97
CA GLU A 311 -2.56 -4.09 10.57
C GLU A 311 -3.92 -3.57 10.13
N TYR A 312 -4.75 -3.20 11.11
CA TYR A 312 -5.96 -2.44 10.85
C TYR A 312 -5.60 -0.95 10.88
N PRO A 313 -5.88 -0.19 9.81
CA PRO A 313 -5.61 1.25 9.77
C PRO A 313 -6.42 1.99 10.85
N ASP A 314 -6.04 3.22 11.14
CA ASP A 314 -6.81 4.08 12.04
C ASP A 314 -8.25 4.23 11.52
N GLY A 315 -9.23 4.02 12.42
CA GLY A 315 -10.65 4.11 12.10
C GLY A 315 -11.26 5.46 12.48
N MET A 316 -12.28 5.87 11.76
CA MET A 316 -13.15 7.00 12.10
C MET A 316 -14.56 6.46 12.33
N VAL A 317 -15.22 6.94 13.38
CA VAL A 317 -16.66 6.77 13.57
C VAL A 317 -17.34 8.06 13.16
N ASP A 318 -18.50 7.97 12.51
CA ASP A 318 -19.24 9.17 12.09
C ASP A 318 -19.43 10.13 13.28
N PRO A 319 -19.14 11.44 13.09
CA PRO A 319 -19.02 12.42 14.18
C PRO A 319 -20.38 12.94 14.67
N TYR A 320 -21.33 12.04 14.87
CA TYR A 320 -22.69 12.34 15.35
C TYR A 320 -22.98 11.63 16.68
N PRO A 321 -22.43 12.09 17.83
CA PRO A 321 -22.67 11.46 19.13
C PRO A 321 -24.15 11.30 19.48
N VAL A 322 -24.97 12.32 19.17
CA VAL A 322 -26.41 12.29 19.42
C VAL A 322 -27.08 11.17 18.62
N PHE A 323 -26.63 10.90 17.39
CA PHE A 323 -27.18 9.79 16.60
C PHE A 323 -26.89 8.44 17.30
N TRP A 324 -25.65 8.20 17.72
CA TRP A 324 -25.27 6.97 18.42
C TRP A 324 -26.03 6.81 19.73
N GLN A 325 -26.21 7.90 20.48
CA GLN A 325 -27.05 7.92 21.68
C GLN A 325 -28.51 7.51 21.36
N ARG A 326 -29.11 8.05 20.30
CA ARG A 326 -30.49 7.70 19.90
C ARG A 326 -30.60 6.25 19.42
N MET A 327 -29.59 5.73 18.74
CA MET A 327 -29.54 4.32 18.34
C MET A 327 -29.41 3.39 19.55
N LYS A 328 -28.69 3.81 20.60
CA LYS A 328 -28.66 3.11 21.88
C LYS A 328 -30.05 3.08 22.54
N GLU A 329 -30.74 4.22 22.61
CA GLU A 329 -32.11 4.30 23.15
C GLU A 329 -33.09 3.40 22.39
N LEU A 330 -32.98 3.35 21.05
CA LEU A 330 -33.77 2.46 20.20
C LEU A 330 -33.53 0.99 20.58
N ALA A 331 -32.27 0.58 20.73
CA ALA A 331 -31.92 -0.78 21.11
C ALA A 331 -32.37 -1.13 22.54
N GLU A 332 -32.26 -0.20 23.50
CA GLU A 332 -32.78 -0.40 24.86
C GLU A 332 -34.31 -0.59 24.87
N ARG A 333 -35.03 0.17 24.04
CA ARG A 333 -36.47 -0.01 23.87
C ARG A 333 -36.81 -1.37 23.25
N ALA A 334 -36.08 -1.78 22.22
CA ALA A 334 -36.26 -3.08 21.58
C ALA A 334 -35.95 -4.25 22.54
N LYS A 335 -34.90 -4.12 23.37
CA LYS A 335 -34.59 -5.06 24.45
C LYS A 335 -35.77 -5.18 25.41
N ALA A 336 -36.32 -4.07 25.89
CA ALA A 336 -37.46 -4.08 26.81
C ALA A 336 -38.70 -4.76 26.19
N ILE A 337 -38.96 -4.55 24.89
CA ILE A 337 -40.04 -5.24 24.18
C ILE A 337 -39.75 -6.75 24.15
N ALA A 338 -38.54 -7.17 23.75
CA ALA A 338 -38.14 -8.57 23.70
C ALA A 338 -38.25 -9.27 25.07
N GLU A 339 -37.98 -8.56 26.16
CA GLU A 339 -38.18 -9.06 27.53
C GLU A 339 -39.67 -9.32 27.83
N THR A 340 -40.53 -8.37 27.48
CA THR A 340 -41.99 -8.50 27.70
C THR A 340 -42.64 -9.57 26.82
N THR A 341 -42.08 -9.84 25.63
CA THR A 341 -42.55 -10.88 24.72
C THR A 341 -41.82 -12.21 24.89
N HIS A 342 -40.95 -12.33 25.91
CA HIS A 342 -40.16 -13.52 26.23
C HIS A 342 -39.22 -14.00 25.09
N LEU A 343 -38.83 -13.10 24.18
CA LEU A 343 -37.87 -13.36 23.11
C LEU A 343 -36.43 -13.26 23.63
N GLN A 344 -35.93 -14.31 24.28
CA GLN A 344 -34.62 -14.32 24.92
C GLN A 344 -33.47 -13.98 23.97
N HIS A 345 -33.52 -14.50 22.73
CA HIS A 345 -32.49 -14.21 21.73
C HIS A 345 -32.48 -12.74 21.32
N GLY A 346 -33.65 -12.16 21.07
CA GLY A 346 -33.80 -10.73 20.78
C GLY A 346 -33.35 -9.85 21.94
N ARG A 347 -33.65 -10.22 23.19
CA ARG A 347 -33.16 -9.51 24.38
C ARG A 347 -31.62 -9.43 24.39
N MET A 348 -30.94 -10.56 24.21
CA MET A 348 -29.47 -10.61 24.21
C MET A 348 -28.87 -9.80 23.06
N LEU A 349 -29.48 -9.88 21.87
CA LEU A 349 -29.06 -9.09 20.71
C LEU A 349 -29.17 -7.59 20.98
N PHE A 350 -30.34 -7.12 21.41
CA PHE A 350 -30.57 -5.69 21.62
C PHE A 350 -29.77 -5.13 22.80
N GLU A 351 -29.48 -5.94 23.82
CA GLU A 351 -28.52 -5.58 24.87
C GLU A 351 -27.12 -5.35 24.29
N LYS A 352 -26.65 -6.25 23.42
CA LYS A 352 -25.37 -6.08 22.73
C LYS A 352 -25.37 -4.88 21.79
N PHE A 353 -26.48 -4.65 21.09
CA PHE A 353 -26.65 -3.52 20.19
C PHE A 353 -26.55 -2.20 20.97
N ALA A 354 -27.29 -2.05 22.07
CA ALA A 354 -27.24 -0.86 22.93
C ALA A 354 -25.83 -0.60 23.47
N SER A 355 -25.14 -1.64 23.95
CA SER A 355 -23.75 -1.52 24.41
C SER A 355 -22.80 -1.07 23.30
N THR A 356 -22.98 -1.59 22.07
CA THR A 356 -22.15 -1.23 20.91
C THR A 356 -22.36 0.23 20.50
N MET A 357 -23.61 0.68 20.44
CA MET A 357 -23.94 2.08 20.13
C MET A 357 -23.37 3.05 21.18
N GLY A 358 -23.35 2.66 22.46
CA GLY A 358 -22.69 3.46 23.51
C GLY A 358 -21.18 3.60 23.33
N ILE A 359 -20.49 2.55 22.88
CA ILE A 359 -19.05 2.64 22.58
C ILE A 359 -18.80 3.54 21.35
N LEU A 360 -19.65 3.44 20.32
CA LEU A 360 -19.56 4.31 19.14
C LEU A 360 -19.83 5.77 19.48
N GLU A 361 -20.78 6.04 20.38
CA GLU A 361 -21.01 7.37 20.96
C GLU A 361 -19.74 7.91 21.63
N ASP A 362 -19.13 7.15 22.54
CA ASP A 362 -17.93 7.54 23.27
C ASP A 362 -16.75 7.85 22.32
N ILE A 363 -16.56 7.01 21.30
CA ILE A 363 -15.53 7.22 20.27
C ILE A 363 -15.82 8.50 19.47
N SER A 364 -17.06 8.67 19.02
CA SER A 364 -17.51 9.83 18.24
C SER A 364 -17.29 11.14 19.03
N VAL A 365 -17.59 11.16 20.33
CA VAL A 365 -17.30 12.31 21.22
C VAL A 365 -15.81 12.59 21.31
N CYS A 366 -14.99 11.55 21.50
CA CYS A 366 -13.54 11.71 21.60
C CYS A 366 -12.96 12.28 20.30
N GLN A 367 -13.34 11.73 19.15
CA GLN A 367 -12.86 12.17 17.84
C GLN A 367 -13.31 13.59 17.51
N ALA A 368 -14.60 13.92 17.75
CA ALA A 368 -15.12 15.27 17.55
C ALA A 368 -14.46 16.33 18.45
N THR A 369 -13.93 15.93 19.61
CA THR A 369 -13.23 16.82 20.55
C THR A 369 -11.70 16.73 20.48
N HIS A 370 -11.16 16.05 19.47
CA HIS A 370 -9.72 15.80 19.28
C HIS A 370 -9.02 15.16 20.49
N LYS A 371 -9.76 14.38 21.28
CA LYS A 371 -9.20 13.62 22.39
C LYS A 371 -8.65 12.29 21.90
N LYS A 372 -7.51 11.88 22.45
CA LYS A 372 -6.93 10.57 22.17
C LYS A 372 -7.86 9.47 22.67
N LEU A 373 -8.12 8.47 21.82
CA LEU A 373 -8.84 7.26 22.21
C LEU A 373 -7.99 6.43 23.18
N ASN A 374 -8.64 5.81 24.16
CA ASN A 374 -7.99 4.82 25.01
C ASN A 374 -7.75 3.50 24.25
N ASP A 375 -6.96 2.60 24.84
CA ASP A 375 -6.58 1.35 24.18
C ASP A 375 -7.79 0.42 23.93
N GLU A 376 -8.80 0.45 24.80
CA GLU A 376 -10.04 -0.33 24.65
C GLU A 376 -10.85 0.12 23.43
N ASN A 377 -11.05 1.42 23.27
CA ASN A 377 -11.75 1.99 22.11
C ASN A 377 -10.95 1.76 20.82
N LEU A 378 -9.62 1.83 20.88
CA LEU A 378 -8.76 1.53 19.75
C LEU A 378 -8.90 0.05 19.33
N GLU A 379 -8.94 -0.87 20.29
CA GLU A 379 -9.13 -2.31 20.04
C GLU A 379 -10.53 -2.60 19.50
N PHE A 380 -11.55 -1.94 20.05
CA PHE A 380 -12.93 -2.02 19.56
C PHE A 380 -13.02 -1.57 18.09
N MET A 381 -12.45 -0.41 17.74
CA MET A 381 -12.45 0.05 16.34
C MET A 381 -11.75 -0.93 15.39
N LYS A 382 -10.69 -1.60 15.85
CA LYS A 382 -9.94 -2.58 15.04
C LYS A 382 -10.68 -3.90 14.86
N SER A 383 -11.78 -4.13 15.58
CA SER A 383 -12.50 -5.40 15.62
C SER A 383 -13.86 -5.36 14.94
N VAL A 384 -14.03 -4.55 13.88
CA VAL A 384 -15.30 -4.45 13.13
C VAL A 384 -15.80 -5.83 12.71
N MET A 385 -15.01 -6.53 11.89
CA MET A 385 -15.38 -7.86 11.39
C MET A 385 -14.78 -9.01 12.22
N GLU A 386 -13.61 -8.81 12.85
CA GLU A 386 -12.88 -9.87 13.56
C GLU A 386 -12.16 -9.41 14.83
N GLU A 387 -12.15 -10.23 15.87
CA GLU A 387 -11.39 -10.00 17.11
C GLU A 387 -9.94 -10.51 17.04
N LYS A 388 -9.70 -11.63 16.34
CA LYS A 388 -8.37 -12.21 16.17
C LYS A 388 -7.76 -11.78 14.84
N ARG A 389 -6.80 -10.87 14.91
CA ARG A 389 -6.03 -10.36 13.79
C ARG A 389 -5.24 -11.48 13.12
N GLY A 390 -5.43 -11.69 11.82
CA GLY A 390 -4.70 -12.71 11.07
C GLY A 390 -5.11 -12.78 9.60
N SER A 391 -4.32 -13.51 8.81
CA SER A 391 -4.66 -13.88 7.44
C SER A 391 -5.41 -15.22 7.45
N GLY A 392 -6.58 -15.28 6.82
CA GLY A 392 -7.44 -16.47 6.77
C GLY A 392 -8.86 -16.13 6.28
N GLY A 393 -9.75 -17.12 6.21
CA GLY A 393 -11.16 -16.89 5.90
C GLY A 393 -11.89 -16.14 7.02
N SER A 394 -12.91 -15.35 6.66
CA SER A 394 -13.60 -14.48 7.62
C SER A 394 -14.26 -15.26 8.76
N GLN A 395 -13.90 -14.96 10.00
CA GLN A 395 -14.44 -15.62 11.20
C GLN A 395 -15.71 -14.96 11.74
N TYR A 396 -16.04 -13.74 11.28
CA TYR A 396 -17.24 -12.99 11.70
C TYR A 396 -17.38 -12.89 13.22
N ASN A 397 -16.26 -12.76 13.95
CA ASN A 397 -16.25 -12.72 15.42
C ASN A 397 -16.04 -11.31 16.00
N GLY A 398 -15.96 -10.28 15.15
CA GLY A 398 -15.91 -8.87 15.52
C GLY A 398 -17.22 -8.33 16.08
N TRP A 399 -17.26 -7.03 16.37
CA TRP A 399 -18.43 -6.39 16.97
C TRP A 399 -19.59 -6.22 15.99
N TYR A 400 -19.35 -5.93 14.71
CA TYR A 400 -20.42 -5.69 13.72
C TYR A 400 -21.21 -6.97 13.40
N PRO A 401 -20.59 -8.13 13.15
CA PRO A 401 -21.32 -9.38 12.97
C PRO A 401 -22.19 -9.80 14.16
N LYS A 402 -21.89 -9.31 15.37
CA LYS A 402 -22.68 -9.59 16.58
C LYS A 402 -23.97 -8.76 16.66
N LEU A 403 -24.21 -7.87 15.69
CA LEU A 403 -25.44 -7.09 15.57
C LEU A 403 -26.51 -7.78 14.72
N PHE A 404 -26.22 -8.97 14.17
CA PHE A 404 -27.14 -9.73 13.33
C PHE A 404 -27.90 -10.80 14.15
N TYR A 405 -29.19 -10.95 13.85
CA TYR A 405 -30.10 -11.78 14.65
C TYR A 405 -29.87 -13.28 14.45
N GLU A 406 -29.95 -13.80 13.21
CA GLU A 406 -29.88 -15.25 12.98
C GLU A 406 -28.46 -15.78 13.02
N SER A 407 -27.57 -15.15 12.26
CA SER A 407 -26.21 -15.62 12.08
C SER A 407 -25.23 -14.46 11.96
N ARG A 408 -24.02 -14.64 12.49
CA ARG A 408 -22.96 -13.62 12.32
C ARG A 408 -22.56 -13.47 10.86
N GLN A 409 -22.66 -14.54 10.08
CA GLN A 409 -22.37 -14.56 8.65
C GLN A 409 -23.37 -13.71 7.85
N ASP A 410 -24.54 -13.38 8.41
CA ASP A 410 -25.50 -12.48 7.75
C ASP A 410 -24.91 -11.09 7.54
N SER A 411 -23.91 -10.69 8.34
CA SER A 411 -23.18 -9.43 8.15
C SER A 411 -22.38 -9.34 6.84
N GLY A 412 -22.14 -10.46 6.16
CA GLY A 412 -21.54 -10.50 4.84
C GLY A 412 -22.53 -10.77 3.69
N LYS A 413 -23.83 -10.92 3.99
CA LYS A 413 -24.85 -11.11 2.94
C LYS A 413 -25.17 -9.77 2.29
N ARG A 414 -25.47 -9.83 0.99
CA ARG A 414 -26.01 -8.70 0.24
C ARG A 414 -27.44 -8.45 0.69
N ASP A 415 -27.75 -7.22 1.07
CA ASP A 415 -29.06 -6.80 1.59
C ASP A 415 -29.55 -5.59 0.79
N VAL A 416 -30.39 -5.85 -0.20
CA VAL A 416 -30.99 -4.85 -1.10
C VAL A 416 -32.49 -4.89 -0.85
N LEU A 417 -33.05 -3.74 -0.48
CA LEU A 417 -34.41 -3.64 0.00
C LEU A 417 -35.19 -2.58 -0.77
N VAL A 418 -36.47 -2.81 -1.00
CA VAL A 418 -37.40 -1.83 -1.57
C VAL A 418 -38.68 -1.75 -0.76
N VAL A 419 -39.26 -0.57 -0.72
CA VAL A 419 -40.56 -0.37 -0.09
C VAL A 419 -41.34 0.71 -0.81
N ASP A 420 -42.64 0.49 -1.02
CA ASP A 420 -43.55 1.57 -1.38
C ASP A 420 -43.92 2.39 -0.14
N VAL A 421 -43.68 3.70 -0.20
CA VAL A 421 -43.90 4.60 0.95
C VAL A 421 -45.08 5.53 0.76
N HIS A 422 -45.54 5.68 -0.48
CA HIS A 422 -46.68 6.55 -0.80
C HIS A 422 -47.37 6.09 -2.09
N THR A 423 -48.70 6.08 -2.06
CA THR A 423 -49.52 5.83 -3.26
C THR A 423 -50.32 7.09 -3.56
N ASP A 424 -50.11 7.65 -4.75
CA ASP A 424 -50.96 8.65 -5.35
C ASP A 424 -52.08 7.97 -6.15
N SER A 425 -53.32 8.32 -5.88
CA SER A 425 -54.48 7.65 -6.46
C SER A 425 -54.81 8.26 -7.83
N PRO A 426 -55.19 7.45 -8.84
CA PRO A 426 -55.54 7.98 -10.15
C PRO A 426 -56.65 9.03 -10.05
N SER A 427 -56.47 10.16 -10.70
CA SER A 427 -57.41 11.28 -10.68
C SER A 427 -57.90 11.63 -12.08
N VAL A 428 -59.11 11.16 -12.39
CA VAL A 428 -59.79 11.44 -13.68
C VAL A 428 -59.99 12.95 -13.90
N GLU A 429 -60.26 13.71 -12.83
CA GLU A 429 -60.50 15.16 -12.90
C GLU A 429 -59.23 15.94 -13.30
N HIS A 430 -58.05 15.44 -12.95
CA HIS A 430 -56.77 16.10 -13.22
C HIS A 430 -55.99 15.45 -14.37
N GLY A 431 -56.52 14.37 -14.97
CA GLY A 431 -55.82 13.59 -15.98
C GLY A 431 -54.57 12.88 -15.44
N ASP A 432 -54.53 12.63 -14.14
CA ASP A 432 -53.40 12.00 -13.44
C ASP A 432 -53.62 10.48 -13.36
N PRO A 433 -52.75 9.65 -13.97
CA PRO A 433 -52.86 8.20 -13.84
C PRO A 433 -52.54 7.70 -12.42
N GLY A 434 -52.01 8.54 -11.53
CA GLY A 434 -51.52 8.14 -10.22
C GLY A 434 -50.19 7.40 -10.31
N CYS A 435 -49.54 7.19 -9.16
CA CYS A 435 -48.28 6.46 -9.09
C CYS A 435 -47.98 5.97 -7.68
N VAL A 436 -46.91 5.19 -7.55
CA VAL A 436 -46.43 4.68 -6.27
C VAL A 436 -44.97 5.05 -6.11
N LEU A 437 -44.68 5.81 -5.06
CA LEU A 437 -43.33 6.18 -4.67
C LEU A 437 -42.67 5.00 -3.98
N HIS A 438 -41.58 4.52 -4.58
CA HIS A 438 -40.71 3.51 -4.00
C HIS A 438 -39.43 4.15 -3.48
N LEU A 439 -38.99 3.71 -2.31
CA LEU A 439 -37.65 3.94 -1.80
C LEU A 439 -36.89 2.62 -1.79
N GLY A 440 -35.62 2.67 -2.17
CA GLY A 440 -34.75 1.50 -2.20
C GLY A 440 -33.41 1.73 -1.50
N VAL A 441 -32.89 0.69 -0.88
CA VAL A 441 -31.49 0.60 -0.41
C VAL A 441 -30.75 -0.31 -1.37
N GLY A 442 -29.71 0.20 -2.01
CA GLY A 442 -28.90 -0.54 -2.97
C GLY A 442 -27.60 -1.10 -2.40
N ASP A 443 -26.66 -1.42 -3.29
CA ASP A 443 -25.32 -1.85 -2.91
C ASP A 443 -24.55 -0.72 -2.20
N PRO A 444 -23.78 -1.03 -1.13
CA PRO A 444 -22.97 -0.02 -0.46
C PRO A 444 -21.91 0.53 -1.41
N VAL A 445 -21.63 1.82 -1.29
CA VAL A 445 -20.61 2.51 -2.07
C VAL A 445 -19.40 2.75 -1.17
N VAL A 446 -18.17 2.64 -1.68
CA VAL A 446 -16.99 3.07 -0.93
C VAL A 446 -16.82 4.58 -1.10
N ALA A 447 -16.91 5.31 0.00
CA ALA A 447 -16.63 6.75 0.02
C ALA A 447 -15.27 7.03 0.65
N PHE A 448 -14.64 8.10 0.19
CA PHE A 448 -13.42 8.65 0.76
C PHE A 448 -13.75 9.95 1.48
N PHE A 449 -13.11 10.19 2.62
CA PHE A 449 -13.29 11.41 3.40
C PHE A 449 -11.93 11.95 3.83
N VAL A 450 -11.70 13.25 3.65
CA VAL A 450 -10.50 13.92 4.17
C VAL A 450 -10.85 14.62 5.46
N VAL A 451 -10.28 14.16 6.57
CA VAL A 451 -10.47 14.76 7.90
C VAL A 451 -9.10 15.01 8.52
N ASN A 452 -8.80 16.26 8.88
CA ASN A 452 -7.51 16.65 9.48
C ASN A 452 -6.28 16.16 8.67
N ASN A 453 -6.33 16.27 7.35
CA ASN A 453 -5.29 15.80 6.41
C ASN A 453 -5.07 14.26 6.40
N VAL A 454 -6.02 13.49 6.94
CA VAL A 454 -6.05 12.02 6.85
C VAL A 454 -7.19 11.61 5.92
N VAL A 455 -6.91 10.67 5.02
CA VAL A 455 -7.93 10.07 4.15
C VAL A 455 -8.48 8.82 4.83
N TYR A 456 -9.79 8.81 5.07
CA TYR A 456 -10.56 7.65 5.50
C TYR A 456 -11.31 7.07 4.31
N ALA A 457 -11.46 5.74 4.27
CA ALA A 457 -12.26 5.05 3.27
C ALA A 457 -13.17 4.05 3.97
N GLY A 458 -14.45 4.03 3.60
CA GLY A 458 -15.43 3.15 4.22
C GLY A 458 -16.72 3.01 3.41
N PRO A 459 -17.53 1.99 3.71
CA PRO A 459 -18.82 1.80 3.07
C PRO A 459 -19.81 2.88 3.53
N VAL A 460 -20.59 3.40 2.59
CA VAL A 460 -21.73 4.29 2.82
C VAL A 460 -22.97 3.75 2.12
N SER A 461 -24.15 4.05 2.66
CA SER A 461 -25.43 3.62 2.09
C SER A 461 -25.69 4.26 0.73
N SER A 462 -26.38 3.52 -0.16
CA SER A 462 -26.94 4.05 -1.40
C SER A 462 -28.47 4.01 -1.36
N SER A 463 -29.08 5.15 -1.67
CA SER A 463 -30.54 5.33 -1.65
C SER A 463 -31.08 5.52 -3.06
N TYR A 464 -32.23 4.92 -3.34
CA TYR A 464 -32.94 5.02 -4.60
C TYR A 464 -34.35 5.56 -4.34
N GLU A 465 -34.81 6.44 -5.23
CA GLU A 465 -36.14 7.04 -5.18
C GLU A 465 -36.69 7.02 -6.60
N PHE A 466 -37.84 6.38 -6.80
CA PHE A 466 -38.46 6.24 -8.11
C PHE A 466 -39.95 5.98 -8.00
N MET A 467 -40.67 6.22 -9.10
CA MET A 467 -42.11 6.03 -9.18
C MET A 467 -42.44 4.89 -10.14
N GLU A 468 -43.42 4.07 -9.77
CA GLU A 468 -43.98 3.03 -10.61
C GLU A 468 -45.50 3.22 -10.77
N PRO A 469 -46.15 2.62 -11.77
CA PRO A 469 -47.61 2.64 -11.91
C PRO A 469 -48.32 2.09 -10.66
N THR A 470 -49.58 2.50 -10.46
CA THR A 470 -50.34 2.21 -9.23
C THR A 470 -50.58 0.72 -8.95
N ASP A 471 -50.47 -0.15 -9.96
CA ASP A 471 -50.62 -1.59 -9.87
C ASP A 471 -49.29 -2.34 -9.70
N VAL A 472 -48.17 -1.62 -9.70
CA VAL A 472 -46.82 -2.18 -9.51
C VAL A 472 -46.39 -1.97 -8.06
N ARG A 473 -46.03 -3.06 -7.39
CA ARG A 473 -45.38 -3.08 -6.07
C ARG A 473 -44.20 -4.04 -6.18
N LEU A 474 -43.00 -3.50 -6.07
CA LEU A 474 -41.79 -4.31 -6.25
C LEU A 474 -41.51 -5.15 -5.01
N THR A 475 -41.11 -6.39 -5.22
CA THR A 475 -40.40 -7.17 -4.19
C THR A 475 -38.92 -6.83 -4.18
N ASP A 476 -38.22 -7.22 -3.12
CA ASP A 476 -36.77 -7.06 -3.01
C ASP A 476 -36.03 -7.74 -4.18
N GLU A 477 -36.47 -8.92 -4.62
CA GLU A 477 -35.88 -9.63 -5.77
C GLU A 477 -36.09 -8.90 -7.10
N GLU A 478 -37.26 -8.30 -7.29
CA GLU A 478 -37.57 -7.51 -8.48
C GLU A 478 -36.74 -6.22 -8.52
N PHE A 479 -36.63 -5.52 -7.38
CA PHE A 479 -35.79 -4.34 -7.26
C PHE A 479 -34.31 -4.69 -7.44
N GLN A 480 -33.83 -5.77 -6.82
CA GLN A 480 -32.46 -6.26 -6.98
C GLN A 480 -32.12 -6.56 -8.45
N SER A 481 -33.08 -7.09 -9.21
CA SER A 481 -32.92 -7.37 -10.64
C SER A 481 -32.90 -6.09 -11.49
N LYS A 482 -33.62 -5.05 -11.09
CA LYS A 482 -33.63 -3.73 -11.75
C LYS A 482 -32.40 -2.88 -11.41
N LEU A 483 -31.83 -3.04 -10.22
CA LEU A 483 -30.78 -2.19 -9.65
C LEU A 483 -29.62 -1.85 -10.61
N PRO A 484 -29.06 -2.79 -11.41
CA PRO A 484 -27.96 -2.48 -12.34
C PRO A 484 -28.30 -1.44 -13.41
N SER A 485 -29.58 -1.27 -13.72
CA SER A 485 -30.09 -0.29 -14.70
C SER A 485 -30.54 1.03 -14.06
N MET A 486 -30.59 1.08 -12.73
CA MET A 486 -31.09 2.23 -11.99
C MET A 486 -29.95 3.14 -11.56
N ARG A 487 -30.27 4.41 -11.35
CA ARG A 487 -29.36 5.37 -10.74
C ARG A 487 -29.98 5.95 -9.47
N PRO A 488 -29.15 6.21 -8.44
CA PRO A 488 -29.58 7.03 -7.32
C PRO A 488 -30.07 8.41 -7.80
N PRO A 489 -30.94 9.10 -7.05
CA PRO A 489 -31.29 10.46 -7.37
C PRO A 489 -30.06 11.37 -7.32
N GLN A 490 -30.05 12.43 -8.12
CA GLN A 490 -28.88 13.31 -8.28
C GLN A 490 -28.34 13.84 -6.94
N TRP A 491 -29.22 14.17 -5.99
CA TRP A 491 -28.81 14.65 -4.68
C TRP A 491 -28.08 13.58 -3.86
N ALA A 492 -28.42 12.30 -4.04
CA ALA A 492 -27.72 11.20 -3.38
C ALA A 492 -26.36 10.94 -4.04
N GLU A 493 -26.27 11.02 -5.38
CA GLU A 493 -24.99 10.90 -6.10
C GLU A 493 -23.98 12.00 -5.68
N GLN A 494 -24.48 13.21 -5.43
CA GLN A 494 -23.68 14.35 -4.94
C GLN A 494 -23.20 14.20 -3.49
N SER A 495 -23.75 13.25 -2.72
CA SER A 495 -23.34 13.04 -1.32
C SER A 495 -22.00 12.31 -1.18
N TYR A 496 -21.53 11.69 -2.27
CA TYR A 496 -20.25 11.01 -2.33
C TYR A 496 -19.20 11.96 -2.91
N LEU A 497 -17.92 11.78 -2.58
CA LEU A 497 -16.81 12.39 -3.35
C LEU A 497 -16.76 11.75 -4.75
N SER A 498 -17.75 12.06 -5.56
CA SER A 498 -17.82 11.70 -6.98
C SER A 498 -17.50 12.96 -7.78
N VAL A 499 -16.64 12.81 -8.79
CA VAL A 499 -16.34 13.90 -9.72
C VAL A 499 -17.63 14.25 -10.46
N GLU A 500 -18.13 15.48 -10.32
CA GLU A 500 -19.32 15.95 -11.04
C GLU A 500 -19.20 15.66 -12.54
N ARG A 501 -19.98 14.69 -13.03
CA ARG A 501 -20.27 14.56 -14.45
C ARG A 501 -21.26 15.65 -14.83
N GLU A 502 -20.77 16.82 -15.24
CA GLU A 502 -21.61 17.75 -16.01
C GLU A 502 -22.03 17.05 -17.30
N VAL A 503 -23.30 16.64 -17.37
CA VAL A 503 -23.96 16.33 -18.63
C VAL A 503 -24.35 17.65 -19.25
N ALA A 504 -23.85 17.91 -20.45
CA ALA A 504 -24.22 19.07 -21.25
C ALA A 504 -25.74 19.10 -21.48
N GLY A 505 -26.43 20.07 -20.87
CA GLY A 505 -27.85 20.31 -21.15
C GLY A 505 -28.59 21.12 -20.09
N LYS A 506 -28.53 22.45 -20.22
CA LYS A 506 -29.25 23.50 -19.47
C LYS A 506 -28.73 23.84 -18.07
N ARG A 507 -27.95 24.92 -18.03
CA ARG A 507 -27.76 25.79 -16.86
C ARG A 507 -29.11 26.21 -16.29
N SER A 508 -29.38 25.83 -15.05
CA SER A 508 -30.20 26.62 -14.13
C SER A 508 -29.24 27.46 -13.30
N SER A 509 -29.35 28.79 -13.42
CA SER A 509 -28.56 29.74 -12.65
C SER A 509 -28.80 29.57 -11.15
N ARG A 510 -27.82 29.03 -10.43
CA ARG A 510 -27.70 29.22 -8.98
C ARG A 510 -26.28 29.65 -8.66
N ASN A 511 -26.17 30.80 -8.01
CA ASN A 511 -24.92 31.38 -7.54
C ASN A 511 -24.14 30.37 -6.67
N PRO A 512 -22.79 30.43 -6.68
CA PRO A 512 -21.97 29.62 -5.78
C PRO A 512 -22.25 29.94 -4.30
N PRO A 513 -21.95 28.99 -3.38
CA PRO A 513 -22.13 29.17 -1.94
C PRO A 513 -21.39 30.40 -1.40
N SER A 514 -21.93 31.01 -0.35
CA SER A 514 -21.53 32.34 0.15
C SER A 514 -20.10 32.49 0.70
N TRP A 515 -19.30 31.42 0.79
CA TRP A 515 -17.95 31.46 1.37
C TRP A 515 -16.84 31.81 0.37
N GLU A 516 -17.13 31.88 -0.94
CA GLU A 516 -16.18 32.37 -1.97
C GLU A 516 -16.12 33.91 -2.11
N ARG A 517 -16.89 34.66 -1.31
CA ARG A 517 -17.09 36.11 -1.51
C ARG A 517 -16.21 37.06 -0.67
N GLU A 518 -15.27 36.56 0.13
CA GLU A 518 -14.39 37.43 0.93
C GLU A 518 -12.91 37.20 0.64
N ALA A 519 -12.43 37.83 -0.43
CA ALA A 519 -11.07 38.36 -0.51
C ALA A 519 -10.98 39.42 -1.62
N SER A 520 -11.36 40.65 -1.28
CA SER A 520 -10.89 41.83 -2.01
C SER A 520 -10.52 42.89 -0.97
N PRO A 521 -9.23 43.18 -0.77
CA PRO A 521 -8.82 44.23 0.14
C PRO A 521 -9.00 45.59 -0.57
N ASN A 522 -9.92 46.40 -0.05
CA ASN A 522 -9.85 47.85 -0.22
C ASN A 522 -8.91 48.41 0.85
N GLN A 523 -7.65 48.67 0.49
CA GLN A 523 -6.86 49.89 0.72
C GLN A 523 -5.38 49.65 0.44
#